data_AF-A0A6H5GRK9-F1
#
_entry.id   AF-A0A6H5GRK9-F1
#
_cell.length_a   1.000
_cell.length_b   1.000
_cell.length_c   1.000
_cell.angle_alpha   90.00
_cell.angle_beta   90.00
_cell.angle_gamma   90.00
#
_symmetry.space_group_name_H-M   'P 1'
#
loop_
_entity.id
_entity.type
_entity.pdbx_description
1 polymer ?
#
loop_
_entity_poly.entity_id
_entity_poly.type
_entity_poly.pdbx_seq_one_letter_code
_entity_poly.pdbx_strand_id
1 'polypeptide(L)' 'MGQHWKDSLVLEERSYFRTVTEPATLSIDNVQESDEALYRCRVDFKTSPTRNLKIKLNVI' A
#
# COMPACT_ATOMS: atom_id res chain seq x y z
N MET A 1 -8.12 -15.86 5.15
CA MET A 1 -7.15 -14.74 5.05
C MET A 1 -7.26 -14.20 3.64
N GLY A 2 -7.45 -12.89 3.47
CA GLY A 2 -7.61 -12.29 2.14
C GLY A 2 -6.29 -12.35 1.38
N GLN A 3 -6.35 -12.63 0.07
CA GLN A 3 -5.15 -12.62 -0.76
C GLN A 3 -4.64 -11.18 -0.86
N HIS A 4 -3.44 -10.93 -0.33
CA HIS A 4 -2.76 -9.65 -0.44
C HIS A 4 -2.25 -9.52 -1.88
N TRP A 5 -3.01 -8.82 -2.72
CA TRP A 5 -2.61 -8.57 -4.10
C TRP A 5 -1.60 -7.43 -4.15
N LYS A 6 -0.51 -7.64 -4.88
CA LYS A 6 0.48 -6.63 -5.24
C LYS A 6 0.65 -6.68 -6.75
N ASP A 7 0.67 -5.50 -7.37
CA ASP A 7 1.09 -5.38 -8.76
C ASP A 7 2.61 -5.40 -8.84
N SER A 8 3.16 -6.50 -9.37
CA SER A 8 4.61 -6.67 -9.55
C SER A 8 5.21 -5.67 -10.54
N LEU A 9 4.40 -5.04 -11.40
CA LEU A 9 4.88 -4.11 -12.41
C LEU A 9 5.12 -2.70 -11.85
N VAL A 10 4.51 -2.35 -10.71
CA VAL A 10 4.52 -0.98 -10.17
C VAL A 10 5.59 -0.79 -9.11
N LEU A 11 5.77 -1.77 -8.21
CA LEU A 11 6.72 -1.69 -7.07
C LEU A 11 7.65 -2.91 -6.98
N GLU A 12 7.73 -3.69 -8.07
CA GLU A 12 8.63 -4.85 -8.27
C GLU A 12 8.76 -5.75 -7.02
N GLU A 13 9.97 -6.02 -6.53
CA GLU A 13 10.23 -6.72 -5.26
C GLU A 13 10.50 -5.76 -4.10
N ARG A 14 10.47 -4.45 -4.34
CA ARG A 14 10.85 -3.39 -3.39
C ARG A 14 9.78 -3.04 -2.37
N SER A 15 8.54 -3.48 -2.57
CA SER A 15 7.45 -3.22 -1.60
C SER A 15 6.92 -4.48 -0.92
N TYR A 16 6.53 -4.33 0.34
CA TYR A 16 5.98 -5.42 1.13
C TYR A 16 4.99 -4.88 2.16
N PHE A 17 3.98 -5.68 2.46
CA PHE A 17 2.92 -5.31 3.39
C PHE A 17 3.19 -5.92 4.77
N ARG A 18 3.39 -5.08 5.78
CA ARG A 18 3.57 -5.49 7.17
C ARG A 18 2.23 -5.52 7.87
N THR A 19 1.72 -6.72 8.13
CA THR A 19 0.45 -6.94 8.87
C THR A 19 0.63 -6.98 10.38
N VAL A 20 1.87 -7.09 10.85
CA VAL A 20 2.22 -7.18 12.29
C VAL A 20 2.16 -5.82 12.99
N THR A 21 2.15 -4.72 12.22
CA THR A 21 2.04 -3.37 12.76
C THR A 21 0.57 -3.00 12.95
N GLU A 22 0.26 -2.20 13.97
CA GLU A 22 -1.06 -1.59 14.15
C GLU A 22 -0.93 -0.06 14.01
N PRO A 23 -1.40 0.54 12.89
CA PRO A 23 -2.08 -0.11 11.76
C PRO A 23 -1.11 -0.88 10.84
N ALA A 24 -1.65 -1.79 10.00
CA ALA A 24 -0.85 -2.48 8.98
C ALA A 24 -0.27 -1.46 7.98
N THR A 25 0.98 -1.66 7.58
CA THR A 25 1.73 -0.68 6.78
C THR A 25 2.23 -1.26 5.45
N LEU A 26 2.29 -0.41 4.43
CA LEU A 26 3.03 -0.67 3.19
C LEU A 26 4.43 -0.08 3.33
N SER A 27 5.45 -0.92 3.24
CA SER A 27 6.85 -0.50 3.18
C SER A 27 7.34 -0.54 1.73
N ILE A 28 8.09 0.48 1.30
CA ILE A 28 8.73 0.56 -0.01
C ILE A 28 10.21 0.88 0.24
N ASP A 29 11.09 -0.04 -0.15
CA ASP A 29 12.53 0.12 -0.02
C ASP A 29 13.11 0.74 -1.30
N ASN A 30 14.22 1.49 -1.16
CA ASN A 30 14.93 2.12 -2.27
C ASN A 30 14.00 2.94 -3.20
N VAL A 31 13.24 3.88 -2.63
CA VAL A 31 12.26 4.74 -3.33
C VAL A 31 12.90 5.46 -4.52
N GLN A 32 12.23 5.43 -5.67
CA GLN A 32 12.63 6.08 -6.93
C GLN A 32 11.67 7.20 -7.30
N GLU A 33 12.09 8.15 -8.16
CA GLU A 33 11.21 9.22 -8.66
C GLU A 33 9.94 8.68 -9.33
N SER A 34 10.03 7.53 -10.01
CA SER A 34 8.88 6.85 -10.63
C SER A 34 7.83 6.36 -9.63
N ASP A 35 8.18 6.27 -8.35
CA ASP A 35 7.27 5.84 -7.28
C ASP A 35 6.35 6.99 -6.82
N GLU A 36 6.62 8.24 -7.21
CA GLU A 36 5.75 9.38 -6.94
C GLU A 36 4.36 9.16 -7.55
N ALA A 37 3.36 8.97 -6.67
CA ALA A 37 2.01 8.67 -7.07
C ALA A 37 1.00 8.97 -5.95
N LEU A 38 -0.29 8.83 -6.27
CA LEU A 38 -1.35 8.81 -5.28
C LEU A 38 -1.67 7.37 -4.88
N TYR A 39 -1.28 7.00 -3.67
CA TYR A 39 -1.50 5.69 -3.09
C TYR A 39 -2.88 5.59 -2.47
N ARG A 40 -3.50 4.41 -2.54
CA ARG A 40 -4.79 4.13 -1.94
C ARG A 40 -4.69 2.99 -0.94
N CYS A 41 -4.96 3.27 0.32
CA CYS A 41 -5.20 2.24 1.33
C CYS A 41 -6.70 1.89 1.33
N ARG A 42 -7.01 0.61 1.11
CA ARG A 42 -8.37 0.07 1.10
C ARG A 42 -8.48 -0.97 2.20
N VAL A 43 -9.44 -0.80 3.10
CA VAL A 43 -9.76 -1.77 4.15
C VAL A 43 -11.21 -2.19 4.01
N ASP A 44 -11.42 -3.44 3.60
CA ASP A 44 -12.75 -4.04 3.47
C ASP A 44 -13.16 -4.70 4.79
N PHE A 45 -14.38 -4.40 5.25
CA PHE A 45 -14.97 -5.00 6.44
C PHE A 45 -16.16 -5.88 6.04
N LYS A 46 -16.42 -6.95 6.81
CA LYS A 46 -17.54 -7.87 6.52
C LYS A 46 -18.92 -7.19 6.63
N THR A 47 -19.09 -6.32 7.63
CA THR A 47 -20.38 -5.75 8.02
C THR A 47 -20.39 -4.23 8.03
N SER A 48 -19.24 -3.60 7.73
CA SER A 48 -19.10 -2.14 7.69
C SER A 48 -18.65 -1.70 6.30
N PRO A 49 -18.92 -0.44 5.90
CA PRO A 49 -18.44 0.09 4.64
C PRO A 49 -16.90 0.01 4.52
N THR A 50 -16.41 -0.22 3.31
CA THR A 50 -14.98 -0.16 2.99
C THR A 50 -14.40 1.21 3.33
N ARG A 51 -13.32 1.23 4.11
CA ARG A 51 -12.57 2.47 4.36
C ARG A 51 -11.54 2.67 3.25
N ASN A 52 -11.50 3.89 2.72
CA ASN A 52 -10.55 4.29 1.68
C ASN A 52 -9.77 5.52 2.16
N LEU A 53 -8.46 5.44 2.12
CA LEU A 53 -7.56 6.57 2.37
C LEU A 53 -6.68 6.79 1.14
N LYS A 54 -6.50 8.05 0.75
CA LYS A 54 -5.60 8.44 -0.34
C LYS A 54 -4.41 9.19 0.24
N ILE A 55 -3.21 8.79 -0.13
CA ILE A 55 -1.95 9.34 0.36
C ILE A 55 -1.12 9.73 -0.86
N LYS A 56 -0.72 10.99 -0.96
CA LYS A 56 0.17 11.44 -2.03
C LYS A 56 1.62 11.24 -1.54
N LEU A 57 2.38 10.44 -2.28
CA LEU A 57 3.82 10.33 -2.11
C LEU A 57 4.47 11.34 -3.05
N ASN A 58 5.25 12.27 -2.50
CA ASN A 58 6.12 13.16 -3.27
C ASN A 58 7.56 12.69 -3.04
N VAL A 59 8.35 12.57 -4.12
CA VAL A 59 9.77 12.21 -4.05
C VAL A 59 10.58 13.46 -4.41
N ILE A 60 11.50 13.88 -3.52
CA ILE A 60 12.29 15.12 -3.65
C ILE A 60 13.78 14.87 -3.50
#